data_AF-A0A945MP13-F1
#
_entry.id   AF-A0A945MP13-F1
#
_cell.length_a   1.000
_cell.length_b   1.000
_cell.length_c   1.000
_cell.angle_alpha   90.00
_cell.angle_beta   90.00
_cell.angle_gamma   90.00
#
_symmetry.space_group_name_H-M   'P 1'
#
loop_
_entity.id
_entity.type
_entity.pdbx_description
1 polymer ?
#
loop_
_entity_poly.entity_id
_entity_poly.type
_entity_poly.pdbx_seq_one_letter_code
_entity_poly.pdbx_strand_id
1 'polypeptide(L)'
;MQAGLEFNPKAEELGPLFTFFVLTETETAPALFIGTSSDRIGSPAGQQAYYATVSKYIPILRMSLYGSLNFTEWDDGFNLPVGFGIELGKGFSVRPMYDGDRSHLLLNYFAAQYGFSLMYVWLEKPGVAFFVGF
;
A
#
# COMPACT_ATOMS: atom_id res chain seq x y z
N MET A 1 10.43 -7.88 10.11
CA MET A 1 9.02 -8.16 10.46
C MET A 1 8.42 -6.87 10.95
N GLN A 2 7.17 -6.57 10.58
CA GLN A 2 6.41 -5.42 11.07
C GLN A 2 5.07 -5.92 11.60
N ALA A 3 4.61 -5.34 12.70
CA ALA A 3 3.29 -5.59 13.27
C ALA A 3 2.70 -4.25 13.72
N GLY A 4 1.38 -4.10 13.65
CA GLY A 4 0.69 -2.87 13.98
C GLY A 4 -0.79 -3.07 14.18
N LEU A 5 -1.47 -1.97 14.47
CA LEU A 5 -2.93 -1.91 14.59
C LEU A 5 -3.43 -0.76 13.72
N GLU A 6 -4.53 -0.99 13.03
CA GLU A 6 -5.30 0.03 12.34
C GLU A 6 -6.53 0.37 13.20
N PHE A 7 -6.84 1.65 13.34
CA PHE A 7 -8.11 2.10 13.92
C PHE A 7 -8.93 2.83 12.86
N ASN A 8 -10.13 2.32 12.59
CA ASN A 8 -11.10 2.96 11.70
C ASN A 8 -12.24 3.57 12.53
N PRO A 9 -12.24 4.89 12.78
CA PRO A 9 -13.26 5.53 13.61
C PRO A 9 -14.65 5.50 12.99
N LYS A 10 -14.77 5.36 11.66
CA LYS A 10 -16.08 5.32 10.99
C LYS A 10 -16.76 3.96 11.16
N ALA A 11 -15.96 2.89 11.22
CA ALA A 11 -16.44 1.53 11.45
C ALA A 11 -16.39 1.13 12.94
N GLU A 12 -15.81 1.97 13.80
CA GLU A 12 -15.52 1.68 15.21
C GLU A 12 -14.70 0.38 15.38
N GLU A 13 -13.74 0.17 14.49
CA GLU A 13 -13.00 -1.08 14.34
C GLU A 13 -11.51 -0.93 14.63
N LEU A 14 -10.93 -1.97 15.23
CA LEU A 14 -9.49 -2.17 15.36
C LEU A 14 -9.07 -3.42 14.57
N GLY A 15 -8.21 -3.24 13.58
CA GLY A 15 -7.70 -4.31 12.72
C GLY A 15 -6.22 -4.60 12.96
N PRO A 16 -5.79 -5.87 13.08
CA PRO A 16 -4.38 -6.20 13.16
C PRO A 16 -3.69 -6.07 11.80
N LEU A 17 -2.51 -5.45 11.82
CA LEU A 17 -1.64 -5.34 10.66
C LEU A 17 -0.38 -6.18 10.89
N PHE A 18 -0.01 -6.98 9.90
CA PHE A 18 1.20 -7.77 9.94
C PHE A 18 1.90 -7.75 8.59
N THR A 19 3.23 -7.66 8.58
CA THR A 19 4.04 -7.82 7.37
C THR A 19 5.31 -8.60 7.66
N PHE A 20 5.56 -9.63 6.86
CA PHE A 20 6.75 -10.45 6.91
C PHE A 20 7.45 -10.48 5.55
N PHE A 21 8.70 -10.02 5.52
CA PHE A 21 9.55 -10.12 4.35
C PHE A 21 10.09 -11.54 4.22
N VAL A 22 9.65 -12.22 3.17
CA VAL A 22 10.15 -13.54 2.77
C VAL A 22 11.48 -13.38 2.05
N LEU A 23 11.56 -12.41 1.13
CA LEU A 23 12.76 -12.01 0.41
C LEU A 23 12.91 -10.50 0.47
N THR A 24 14.08 -10.04 0.89
CA THR A 24 14.46 -8.63 0.78
C THR A 24 14.97 -8.36 -0.63
N GLU A 25 14.60 -7.22 -1.21
CA GLU A 25 15.06 -6.83 -2.54
C GLU A 25 16.61 -6.77 -2.59
N THR A 26 17.18 -7.24 -3.69
CA THR A 26 18.62 -7.10 -4.01
C THR A 26 18.76 -6.42 -5.36
N GLU A 27 19.96 -6.32 -5.94
CA GLU A 27 20.10 -5.81 -7.30
C GLU A 27 19.39 -6.70 -8.34
N THR A 28 19.47 -8.02 -8.17
CA THR A 28 19.00 -9.00 -9.18
C THR A 28 17.69 -9.68 -8.83
N ALA A 29 17.21 -9.59 -7.59
CA ALA A 29 15.95 -10.18 -7.15
C ALA A 29 14.94 -9.10 -6.71
N PRO A 30 13.63 -9.30 -6.91
CA PRO A 30 12.61 -8.45 -6.29
C PRO A 30 12.46 -8.78 -4.80
N ALA A 31 11.85 -7.87 -4.05
CA ALA A 31 11.32 -8.22 -2.73
C ALA A 31 10.07 -9.10 -2.86
N LEU A 32 9.87 -9.97 -1.88
CA LEU A 32 8.65 -10.73 -1.66
C LEU A 32 8.27 -10.63 -0.20
N PHE A 33 7.04 -10.22 0.08
CA PHE A 33 6.53 -10.14 1.44
C PHE A 33 5.06 -10.51 1.50
N ILE A 34 4.66 -11.04 2.66
CA ILE A 34 3.28 -11.46 2.94
C ILE A 34 2.76 -10.68 4.16
N GLY A 35 1.45 -10.55 4.27
CA GLY A 35 0.88 -9.81 5.39
C GLY A 35 -0.63 -9.77 5.43
N THR A 36 -1.12 -8.95 6.34
CA THR A 36 -2.55 -8.68 6.55
C THR A 36 -2.82 -7.17 6.54
N SER A 37 -3.95 -6.78 5.99
CA SER A 37 -4.47 -5.40 6.01
C SER A 37 -5.99 -5.40 6.13
N SER A 38 -6.60 -4.28 6.52
CA SER A 38 -8.02 -4.06 6.22
C SER A 38 -8.25 -4.33 4.72
N ASP A 39 -9.38 -4.93 4.34
CA ASP A 39 -9.60 -5.46 2.98
C ASP A 39 -9.29 -4.44 1.87
N ARG A 40 -10.12 -3.41 1.73
CA ARG A 40 -9.87 -2.27 0.84
C ARG A 40 -10.68 -1.07 1.29
N ILE A 41 -10.31 0.11 0.81
CA ILE A 41 -11.12 1.31 1.03
C ILE A 41 -12.53 0.99 0.52
N GLY A 42 -13.54 1.21 1.38
CA GLY A 42 -14.95 0.98 1.07
C GLY A 42 -15.49 -0.41 1.43
N SER A 43 -14.67 -1.33 1.94
CA SER A 43 -15.15 -2.62 2.44
C SER A 43 -16.08 -2.45 3.66
N PRO A 44 -17.00 -3.41 3.89
CA PRO A 44 -17.71 -3.52 5.16
C PRO A 44 -16.76 -3.65 6.35
N ALA A 45 -17.24 -3.28 7.53
CA ALA A 45 -16.50 -3.48 8.79
C ALA A 45 -16.25 -4.96 9.05
N GLY A 46 -15.11 -5.27 9.67
CA GLY A 46 -14.69 -6.61 10.06
C GLY A 46 -14.09 -7.44 8.93
N GLN A 47 -13.80 -6.85 7.77
CA GLN A 47 -13.26 -7.55 6.61
C GLN A 47 -11.74 -7.38 6.52
N GLN A 48 -11.03 -8.50 6.52
CA GLN A 48 -9.57 -8.56 6.40
C GLN A 48 -9.15 -9.01 4.98
N ALA A 49 -7.98 -8.53 4.54
CA ALA A 49 -7.26 -9.11 3.41
C ALA A 49 -5.91 -9.69 3.85
N TYR A 50 -5.52 -10.76 3.16
CA TYR A 50 -4.24 -11.43 3.29
C TYR A 50 -3.53 -11.33 1.95
N TYR A 51 -2.29 -10.83 1.95
CA TYR A 51 -1.60 -10.51 0.72
C TYR A 51 -0.25 -11.17 0.59
N ALA A 52 0.17 -11.37 -0.65
CA ALA A 52 1.53 -11.66 -1.05
C ALA A 52 1.94 -10.68 -2.15
N THR A 53 2.93 -9.84 -1.87
CA THR A 53 3.36 -8.77 -2.76
C THR A 53 4.78 -9.00 -3.23
N VAL A 54 4.99 -8.80 -4.54
CA VAL A 54 6.31 -8.70 -5.16
C VAL A 54 6.56 -7.26 -5.55
N SER A 55 7.74 -6.73 -5.23
CA SER A 55 8.11 -5.36 -5.59
C SER A 55 9.56 -5.24 -6.04
N LYS A 56 9.83 -4.25 -6.90
CA LYS A 56 11.17 -3.99 -7.43
C LYS A 56 11.37 -2.50 -7.70
N TYR A 57 12.51 -1.95 -7.30
CA TYR A 57 12.99 -0.65 -7.71
C TYR A 57 13.89 -0.75 -8.94
N ILE A 58 13.68 0.17 -9.89
CA ILE A 58 14.44 0.29 -11.13
C ILE A 58 15.18 1.64 -11.09
N PRO A 59 16.47 1.64 -10.71
CA PRO A 59 17.21 2.88 -10.47
C PRO A 59 17.29 3.82 -11.67
N ILE A 60 17.47 3.29 -12.88
CA ILE A 60 17.58 4.11 -14.10
C ILE A 60 16.28 4.86 -14.42
N LEU A 61 15.13 4.33 -13.99
CA LEU A 61 13.82 4.95 -14.15
C LEU A 61 13.37 5.71 -12.91
N ARG A 62 14.11 5.61 -11.80
CA ARG A 62 13.71 6.11 -10.47
C ARG A 62 12.29 5.69 -10.11
N MET A 63 11.98 4.44 -10.40
CA MET A 63 10.62 3.91 -10.35
C MET A 63 10.59 2.61 -9.56
N SER A 64 9.64 2.51 -8.63
CA SER A 64 9.28 1.25 -7.98
C SER A 64 8.04 0.66 -8.62
N LEU A 65 8.02 -0.64 -8.89
CA LEU A 65 6.85 -1.39 -9.36
C LEU A 65 6.44 -2.40 -8.29
N TYR A 66 5.16 -2.66 -8.13
CA TYR A 66 4.67 -3.76 -7.33
C TYR A 66 3.42 -4.41 -7.94
N GLY A 67 3.24 -5.68 -7.60
CA GLY A 67 2.01 -6.42 -7.82
C GLY A 67 1.75 -7.31 -6.61
N SER A 68 0.48 -7.45 -6.26
CA SER A 68 0.05 -8.25 -5.12
C SER A 68 -1.02 -9.25 -5.54
N LEU A 69 -1.03 -10.40 -4.90
CA LEU A 69 -2.19 -11.29 -4.85
C LEU A 69 -2.79 -11.15 -3.46
N ASN A 70 -4.05 -10.73 -3.38
CA ASN A 70 -4.74 -10.63 -2.11
C ASN A 70 -5.89 -11.62 -2.09
N PHE A 71 -6.03 -12.36 -0.99
CA PHE A 71 -7.29 -12.99 -0.61
C PHE A 71 -8.08 -11.99 0.22
N THR A 72 -9.33 -11.75 -0.17
CA THR A 72 -10.23 -10.75 0.42
C THR A 72 -11.39 -11.47 1.09
N GLU A 73 -11.65 -11.16 2.36
CA GLU A 73 -12.82 -11.72 3.06
C GLU A 73 -14.12 -11.11 2.53
N TRP A 74 -14.09 -9.88 2.01
CA TRP A 74 -15.30 -9.24 1.49
C TRP A 74 -15.83 -9.93 0.21
N ASP A 75 -14.96 -10.28 -0.72
CA ASP A 75 -15.36 -10.95 -1.97
C ASP A 75 -15.28 -12.48 -1.87
N ASP A 76 -14.85 -13.03 -0.73
CA ASP A 76 -14.52 -14.46 -0.54
C ASP A 76 -13.64 -15.00 -1.69
N GLY A 77 -12.61 -14.23 -2.04
CA GLY A 77 -11.92 -14.43 -3.31
C GLY A 77 -10.62 -13.65 -3.46
N PHE A 78 -9.97 -13.89 -4.59
CA PHE A 78 -8.68 -13.26 -4.91
C PHE A 78 -8.86 -12.03 -5.80
N ASN A 79 -8.07 -10.98 -5.51
CA ASN A 79 -7.87 -9.87 -6.43
C ASN A 79 -6.38 -9.58 -6.65
N LEU A 80 -6.08 -8.74 -7.64
CA LEU A 80 -4.72 -8.45 -8.09
C LEU A 80 -4.42 -6.94 -8.09
N PRO A 81 -4.06 -6.37 -6.93
CA PRO A 81 -3.60 -5.00 -6.86
C PRO A 81 -2.26 -4.82 -7.57
N VAL A 82 -2.11 -3.71 -8.29
CA VAL A 82 -0.87 -3.34 -8.97
C VAL A 82 -0.63 -1.85 -8.85
N GLY A 83 0.63 -1.44 -8.88
CA GLY A 83 0.95 -0.03 -8.88
C GLY A 83 2.41 0.24 -9.12
N PHE A 84 2.71 1.52 -9.31
CA PHE A 84 4.08 1.97 -9.46
C PHE A 84 4.27 3.35 -8.85
N GLY A 85 5.45 3.60 -8.33
CA GLY A 85 5.86 4.87 -7.75
C GLY A 85 6.99 5.46 -8.56
N ILE A 86 6.89 6.75 -8.89
CA ILE A 86 7.94 7.50 -9.59
C ILE A 86 8.47 8.55 -8.63
N GLU A 87 9.79 8.56 -8.42
CA GLU A 87 10.45 9.61 -7.64
C GLU A 87 10.68 10.86 -8.50
N LEU A 88 10.15 11.98 -8.03
CA LEU A 88 10.32 13.29 -8.66
C LEU A 88 11.55 14.03 -8.10
N GLY A 89 12.14 13.51 -7.02
CA GLY A 89 13.26 14.10 -6.29
C GLY A 89 12.82 15.04 -5.17
N LYS A 90 13.79 15.46 -4.35
CA LYS A 90 13.56 16.34 -3.17
C LYS A 90 12.48 15.82 -2.21
N GLY A 91 12.38 14.49 -2.07
CA GLY A 91 11.40 13.83 -1.21
C GLY A 91 10.03 13.61 -1.85
N PHE A 92 9.77 14.09 -3.07
CA PHE A 92 8.49 13.91 -3.76
C PHE A 92 8.43 12.62 -4.56
N SER A 93 7.26 11.96 -4.52
CA SER A 93 6.93 10.86 -5.43
C SER A 93 5.46 10.86 -5.82
N VAL A 94 5.15 10.30 -6.99
CA VAL A 94 3.77 10.06 -7.44
C VAL A 94 3.55 8.57 -7.57
N ARG A 95 2.38 8.09 -7.15
CA ARG A 95 2.02 6.68 -7.18
C ARG A 95 0.58 6.48 -7.69
N PRO A 96 0.39 6.19 -8.98
CA PRO A 96 -0.81 5.55 -9.46
C PRO A 96 -0.86 4.09 -9.01
N MET A 97 -2.05 3.63 -8.66
CA MET A 97 -2.30 2.26 -8.24
C MET A 97 -3.70 1.82 -8.63
N TYR A 98 -3.89 0.52 -8.76
CA TYR A 98 -5.16 -0.18 -8.90
C TYR A 98 -5.25 -1.18 -7.77
N ASP A 99 -6.32 -1.14 -6.98
CA ASP A 99 -6.46 -1.97 -5.77
C ASP A 99 -7.11 -3.34 -6.03
N GLY A 100 -7.34 -3.71 -7.28
CA GLY A 100 -8.10 -4.91 -7.67
C GLY A 100 -9.53 -4.59 -8.13
N ASP A 101 -10.08 -3.44 -7.75
CA ASP A 101 -11.42 -2.95 -8.11
C ASP A 101 -11.37 -1.54 -8.72
N ARG A 102 -10.65 -0.61 -8.06
CA ARG A 102 -10.63 0.81 -8.39
C ARG A 102 -9.22 1.41 -8.34
N SER A 103 -9.05 2.47 -9.12
CA SER A 103 -7.77 3.18 -9.25
C SER A 103 -7.62 4.30 -8.23
N HIS A 104 -6.40 4.54 -7.76
CA HIS A 104 -6.06 5.64 -6.88
C HIS A 104 -4.81 6.34 -7.39
N LEU A 105 -4.69 7.63 -7.08
CA LEU A 105 -3.48 8.41 -7.37
C LEU A 105 -3.00 9.09 -6.11
N LEU A 106 -1.74 8.86 -5.75
CA LEU A 106 -1.11 9.49 -4.59
C LEU A 106 0.02 10.42 -5.03
N LEU A 107 0.10 11.58 -4.38
CA LEU A 107 1.27 12.44 -4.37
C LEU A 107 1.84 12.43 -2.95
N ASN A 108 3.09 12.00 -2.81
CA ASN A 108 3.75 11.85 -1.52
C ASN A 108 4.90 12.83 -1.38
N TYR A 109 5.15 13.25 -0.14
CA TYR A 109 6.32 14.01 0.27
C TYR A 109 6.90 13.40 1.56
N PHE A 110 8.18 13.04 1.54
CA PHE A 110 8.89 12.53 2.71
C PHE A 110 10.10 13.39 3.04
N ALA A 111 10.25 13.72 4.32
CA ALA A 111 11.37 14.47 4.86
C ALA A 111 11.75 13.94 6.26
N ALA A 112 12.95 13.38 6.38
CA ALA A 112 13.43 12.73 7.60
C ALA A 112 12.43 11.68 8.11
N GLN A 113 11.93 11.84 9.34
CA GLN A 113 10.95 10.94 9.95
C GLN A 113 9.49 11.26 9.60
N TYR A 114 9.21 12.28 8.78
CA TYR A 114 7.84 12.73 8.47
C TYR A 114 7.46 12.42 7.02
N GLY A 115 6.21 12.05 6.81
CA GLY A 115 5.62 11.84 5.50
C GLY A 115 4.22 12.45 5.39
N PHE A 116 3.89 12.97 4.21
CA PHE A 116 2.56 13.44 3.86
C PHE A 116 2.15 12.86 2.51
N SER A 117 0.89 12.47 2.38
CA SER A 117 0.31 12.04 1.12
C SER A 117 -0.99 12.77 0.83
N LEU A 118 -1.11 13.33 -0.37
CA LEU A 118 -2.38 13.68 -0.96
C LEU A 118 -2.86 12.49 -1.77
N MET A 119 -4.12 12.11 -1.59
CA MET A 119 -4.71 10.93 -2.20
C MET A 119 -5.92 11.34 -3.02
N TYR A 120 -6.03 10.81 -4.23
CA TYR A 120 -7.24 10.86 -5.03
C TYR A 120 -7.78 9.44 -5.16
N VAL A 121 -8.58 9.08 -4.17
CA VAL A 121 -9.12 7.75 -3.92
C VAL A 121 -10.23 7.46 -4.93
N TRP A 122 -10.19 6.29 -5.57
CA TRP A 122 -11.09 5.90 -6.66
C TRP A 122 -11.14 6.88 -7.84
N LEU A 123 -10.18 7.81 -7.91
CA LEU A 123 -10.21 8.97 -8.79
C LEU A 123 -11.50 9.82 -8.67
N GLU A 124 -12.07 9.86 -7.47
CA GLU A 124 -13.32 10.58 -7.17
C GLU A 124 -13.25 11.34 -5.85
N LYS A 125 -12.54 10.80 -4.85
CA LYS A 125 -12.57 11.32 -3.47
C LYS A 125 -11.19 11.82 -3.04
N PRO A 126 -11.04 13.09 -2.65
CA PRO A 126 -9.79 13.57 -2.08
C PRO A 126 -9.59 13.00 -0.67
N GLY A 127 -8.34 12.73 -0.32
CA GLY A 127 -7.92 12.28 1.00
C GLY A 127 -6.51 12.76 1.33
N VAL A 128 -6.17 12.70 2.61
CA VAL A 128 -4.83 13.05 3.11
C VAL A 128 -4.37 11.98 4.09
N ALA A 129 -3.06 11.73 4.11
CA ALA A 129 -2.42 10.88 5.10
C ALA A 129 -1.15 11.54 5.64
N PHE A 130 -0.83 11.24 6.89
CA PHE A 130 0.37 11.71 7.58
C PHE A 130 1.07 10.52 8.24
N PHE A 131 2.39 10.52 8.15
CA PHE A 131 3.25 9.42 8.59
C PHE A 131 4.35 9.96 9.50
N VAL A 132 4.64 9.22 10.57
CA VAL A 132 5.78 9.47 11.47
C VAL A 132 6.54 8.16 11.64
N GLY A 133 7.81 8.16 11.26
CA GLY A 133 8.74 7.04 11.47
C GLY A 133 9.56 7.20 12.76
N PHE A 134 10.10 6.10 13.25
CA PHE A 134 10.99 6.02 14.42
C PHE A 134 12.12 5.03 14.19
#